data_AF-A0A2K3JAN7-F1
#
_entry.id   AF-A0A2K3JAN7-F1
#
_cell.length_a   1.000
_cell.length_b   1.000
_cell.length_c   1.000
_cell.angle_alpha   90.00
_cell.angle_beta   90.00
_cell.angle_gamma   90.00
#
_symmetry.space_group_name_H-M   'P 1'
#
loop_
_entity.id
_entity.type
_entity.pdbx_description
1 polymer ?
#
loop_
_entity_poly.entity_id
_entity_poly.type
_entity_poly.pdbx_seq_one_letter_code
_entity_poly.pdbx_strand_id
1 'polypeptide(L)'
;MWIEILNIIGGLILCMGILGSVPALGKELEKLAKWLGSFQTTIGIIAIIIAIFWWSDLQSIIAIIVGLILIVGILPAIPALGKELKKLVKWLGSFQTLIGIIAIIIGIWGLL
;
A
#
# COMPACT_ATOMS: atom_id res chain seq x y z
N MET A 1 0.79 -7.63 -17.48
CA MET A 1 -0.23 -6.55 -17.45
C MET A 1 -1.00 -6.43 -16.12
N TRP A 2 -1.49 -7.52 -15.53
CA TRP A 2 -2.28 -7.46 -14.29
C TRP A 2 -1.48 -7.01 -13.06
N ILE A 3 -0.22 -7.41 -12.95
CA ILE A 3 0.66 -7.10 -11.80
C ILE A 3 1.08 -5.63 -11.82
N GLU A 4 1.28 -5.09 -13.01
CA GLU A 4 1.66 -3.71 -13.29
C GLU A 4 0.56 -2.75 -12.86
N ILE A 5 -0.69 -3.07 -13.23
CA ILE A 5 -1.86 -2.33 -12.80
C ILE A 5 -2.00 -2.39 -11.27
N LEU A 6 -1.78 -3.56 -10.66
CA LEU A 6 -1.77 -3.71 -9.20
C LEU A 6 -0.66 -2.93 -8.52
N ASN A 7 0.53 -2.85 -9.12
CA ASN A 7 1.64 -2.04 -8.61
C ASN A 7 1.33 -0.55 -8.65
N ILE A 8 0.69 -0.07 -9.72
CA ILE A 8 0.25 1.32 -9.83
C ILE A 8 -0.84 1.61 -8.81
N ILE A 9 -1.90 0.79 -8.76
CA ILE A 9 -3.03 0.98 -7.85
C ILE A 9 -2.55 0.88 -6.39
N GLY A 10 -1.80 -0.17 -6.05
CA GLY A 10 -1.26 -0.37 -4.73
C GLY A 10 -0.30 0.75 -4.34
N GLY A 11 0.56 1.20 -5.25
CA GLY A 11 1.45 2.34 -5.04
C GLY A 11 0.69 3.65 -4.76
N LEU A 12 -0.37 3.92 -5.51
CA LEU A 12 -1.25 5.08 -5.27
C LEU A 12 -1.93 5.02 -3.90
N ILE A 13 -2.41 3.83 -3.48
CA ILE A 13 -3.04 3.65 -2.17
C ILE A 13 -2.02 3.84 -1.05
N LEU A 14 -0.79 3.36 -1.23
CA LEU A 14 0.29 3.60 -0.27
C LEU A 14 0.58 5.10 -0.12
N CYS A 15 0.60 5.87 -1.22
CA CYS A 15 0.73 7.32 -1.17
C CYS A 15 -0.46 8.01 -0.48
N MET A 16 -1.69 7.49 -0.64
CA MET A 16 -2.90 8.02 -0.01
C MET A 16 -2.90 7.90 1.52
N GLY A 17 -2.22 6.90 2.09
CA GLY A 17 -2.06 6.75 3.55
C GLY A 17 -1.39 7.97 4.22
N ILE A 18 -0.71 8.81 3.44
CA ILE A 18 0.01 10.00 3.90
C ILE A 18 -0.77 11.27 3.57
N LEU A 19 -1.62 11.26 2.55
CA LEU A 19 -2.60 12.33 2.33
C LEU A 19 -3.56 12.46 3.53
N GLY A 20 -3.88 11.36 4.20
CA GLY A 20 -4.65 11.37 5.45
C GLY A 20 -3.91 11.97 6.66
N SER A 21 -2.58 12.08 6.62
CA SER A 21 -1.77 12.69 7.69
C SER A 21 -1.47 14.17 7.45
N VAL A 22 -1.88 14.73 6.31
CA VAL A 22 -1.77 16.17 6.02
C VAL A 22 -3.00 16.89 6.59
N PRO A 23 -2.88 17.63 7.71
CA PRO A 23 -4.02 18.29 8.37
C PRO A 23 -4.70 19.37 7.50
N ALA A 24 -4.05 19.81 6.42
CA ALA A 24 -4.55 20.83 5.51
C ALA A 24 -5.62 20.33 4.51
N LEU A 25 -5.85 19.02 4.41
CA LEU A 25 -6.61 18.42 3.31
C LEU A 25 -8.11 18.16 3.57
N GLY A 26 -8.63 18.54 4.75
CA GLY A 26 -10.08 18.62 5.01
C GLY A 26 -10.81 17.29 5.21
N LYS A 27 -12.06 17.37 5.69
CA LYS A 27 -12.90 16.22 6.12
C LYS A 27 -13.19 15.19 5.02
N GLU A 28 -13.20 15.60 3.75
CA GLU A 28 -13.49 14.70 2.63
C GLU A 28 -12.33 13.75 2.32
N LEU A 29 -11.10 14.25 2.33
CA LEU A 29 -9.91 13.41 2.14
C LEU A 29 -9.69 12.46 3.33
N GLU A 30 -10.05 12.87 4.55
CA GLU A 30 -10.05 11.96 5.71
C GLU A 30 -11.08 10.81 5.56
N LYS A 31 -12.27 11.11 5.02
CA LYS A 31 -13.28 10.08 4.70
C LYS A 31 -12.80 9.13 3.60
N LEU A 32 -12.21 9.66 2.54
CA LEU A 32 -11.64 8.83 1.46
C LEU A 32 -10.49 7.97 1.99
N ALA A 33 -9.60 8.51 2.83
CA ALA A 33 -8.53 7.73 3.45
C ALA A 33 -9.07 6.58 4.32
N LYS A 34 -10.11 6.83 5.13
CA LYS A 34 -10.79 5.77 5.91
C LYS A 34 -11.44 4.72 5.02
N TRP A 35 -12.11 5.15 3.95
CA TRP A 35 -12.78 4.25 3.02
C TRP A 35 -11.75 3.39 2.25
N LEU A 36 -10.71 3.99 1.67
CA LEU A 36 -9.63 3.25 1.01
C LEU A 36 -8.86 2.34 1.99
N GLY A 37 -8.66 2.79 3.23
CA GLY A 37 -8.05 1.98 4.28
C GLY A 37 -8.82 0.70 4.58
N SER A 38 -10.15 0.68 4.38
CA SER A 38 -10.94 -0.55 4.52
C SER A 38 -10.69 -1.58 3.41
N PHE A 39 -10.36 -1.11 2.19
CA PHE A 39 -10.05 -1.97 1.04
C PHE A 39 -8.57 -2.35 0.94
N GLN A 40 -7.71 -1.61 1.64
CA GLN A 40 -6.25 -1.78 1.61
C GLN A 40 -5.82 -3.21 1.99
N THR A 41 -6.47 -3.85 2.97
CA THR A 41 -6.22 -5.27 3.32
C THR A 41 -6.50 -6.19 2.14
N THR A 42 -7.67 -6.03 1.53
CA THR A 42 -8.15 -6.90 0.45
C THR A 42 -7.27 -6.74 -0.78
N ILE A 43 -6.91 -5.50 -1.12
CA ILE A 43 -6.01 -5.20 -2.24
C ILE A 43 -4.61 -5.77 -1.97
N GLY A 44 -4.11 -5.66 -0.74
CA GLY A 44 -2.82 -6.23 -0.38
C GLY A 44 -2.78 -7.76 -0.48
N ILE A 45 -3.84 -8.43 -0.03
CA ILE A 45 -3.98 -9.89 -0.18
C ILE A 45 -4.04 -10.28 -1.66
N ILE A 46 -4.85 -9.59 -2.46
CA ILE A 46 -4.99 -9.84 -3.90
C ILE A 46 -3.64 -9.63 -4.62
N ALA A 47 -2.91 -8.57 -4.27
CA ALA A 47 -1.60 -8.28 -4.85
C ALA A 47 -0.60 -9.41 -4.58
N ILE A 48 -0.56 -9.95 -3.36
CA ILE A 48 0.30 -11.10 -3.02
C ILE A 48 -0.10 -12.35 -3.79
N ILE A 49 -1.41 -12.68 -3.83
CA ILE A 49 -1.90 -13.86 -4.54
C ILE A 49 -1.55 -13.78 -6.03
N ILE A 50 -1.82 -12.65 -6.67
CA ILE A 50 -1.56 -12.47 -8.10
C ILE A 50 -0.06 -12.47 -8.40
N ALA A 51 0.76 -11.86 -7.55
CA ALA A 51 2.21 -11.84 -7.72
C ALA A 51 2.85 -13.24 -7.62
N ILE A 52 2.32 -14.10 -6.74
CA ILE A 52 2.76 -15.49 -6.59
C ILE A 52 2.27 -16.36 -7.75
N PHE A 53 1.01 -16.17 -8.16
CA PHE A 53 0.38 -17.00 -9.19
C PHE A 53 0.84 -16.65 -10.61
N TRP A 54 0.96 -15.36 -10.90
CA TRP A 54 1.58 -14.83 -12.10
C TRP A 54 2.93 -14.25 -11.71
N TRP A 55 3.97 -15.08 -11.74
CA TRP A 55 5.31 -14.64 -11.42
C TRP A 55 5.92 -13.84 -12.59
N SER A 56 6.26 -12.59 -12.33
CA SER A 56 7.01 -11.68 -13.20
C SER A 56 8.17 -11.13 -12.38
N ASP A 57 9.41 -11.39 -12.79
CA ASP A 57 10.61 -11.25 -11.94
C ASP A 57 10.61 -10.00 -11.05
N LEU A 58 10.62 -8.81 -11.65
CA LEU A 58 10.76 -7.57 -10.91
C LEU A 58 9.40 -7.06 -10.39
N GLN A 59 8.34 -7.22 -11.19
CA GLN A 59 7.01 -6.70 -10.87
C GLN A 59 6.34 -7.47 -9.72
N SER A 60 6.52 -8.80 -9.65
CA SER A 60 5.97 -9.63 -8.57
C SER A 60 6.64 -9.32 -7.24
N ILE A 61 7.96 -9.09 -7.23
CA ILE A 61 8.67 -8.68 -6.01
C ILE A 61 8.09 -7.37 -5.48
N ILE A 62 7.92 -6.37 -6.35
CA ILE A 62 7.32 -5.08 -5.98
C ILE A 62 5.88 -5.26 -5.51
N ALA A 63 5.07 -6.08 -6.20
CA ALA A 63 3.67 -6.31 -5.83
C ALA A 63 3.53 -7.00 -4.47
N ILE A 64 4.42 -7.93 -4.14
CA ILE A 64 4.47 -8.57 -2.82
C ILE A 64 4.83 -7.53 -1.75
N ILE A 65 5.85 -6.70 -2.00
CA ILE A 65 6.26 -5.64 -1.05
C ILE A 65 5.11 -4.65 -0.82
N VAL A 66 4.47 -4.19 -1.90
CA VAL A 66 3.32 -3.29 -1.85
C VAL A 66 2.16 -3.93 -1.09
N GLY A 67 1.85 -5.20 -1.38
CA GLY A 67 0.78 -5.93 -0.72
C GLY A 67 1.01 -6.12 0.78
N LEU A 68 2.25 -6.43 1.17
CA LEU A 68 2.63 -6.54 2.59
C LEU A 68 2.48 -5.20 3.32
N ILE A 69 2.93 -4.10 2.74
CA ILE A 69 2.83 -2.78 3.38
C ILE A 69 1.38 -2.31 3.44
N LEU A 70 0.58 -2.62 2.41
CA LEU A 70 -0.87 -2.38 2.44
C LEU A 70 -1.49 -3.10 3.66
N ILE A 71 -1.20 -4.38 3.86
CA ILE A 71 -1.69 -5.14 5.02
C ILE A 71 -1.14 -4.59 6.35
N VAL A 72 0.07 -4.03 6.38
CA VAL A 72 0.62 -3.42 7.60
C VAL A 72 -0.04 -2.06 7.89
N GLY A 73 -0.41 -1.27 6.88
CA GLY A 73 -0.92 0.09 7.09
C GLY A 73 -2.27 0.18 7.81
N ILE A 74 -3.03 -0.92 7.83
CA ILE A 74 -4.31 -1.08 8.56
C ILE A 74 -4.13 -1.56 10.01
N LEU A 75 -2.95 -2.12 10.35
CA LEU A 75 -2.64 -2.57 11.70
C LEU A 75 -3.00 -1.52 12.77
N PRO A 76 -2.60 -0.23 12.68
CA PRO A 76 -2.88 0.74 13.74
C PRO A 76 -4.37 0.97 14.01
N ALA A 77 -5.28 0.57 13.12
CA ALA A 77 -6.73 0.60 13.36
C ALA A 77 -7.21 -0.52 14.32
N ILE A 78 -6.37 -1.53 14.58
CA ILE A 78 -6.66 -2.63 15.50
C ILE A 78 -6.31 -2.20 16.93
N PRO A 79 -7.30 -1.99 17.82
CA PRO A 79 -7.08 -1.49 19.18
C PRO A 79 -6.25 -2.43 20.07
N ALA A 80 -6.11 -3.70 19.68
CA ALA A 80 -5.37 -4.74 20.41
C ALA A 80 -3.86 -4.83 20.07
N LEU A 81 -3.31 -3.93 19.25
CA LEU A 81 -1.90 -4.01 18.88
C LEU A 81 -0.93 -3.57 19.96
N GLY A 82 0.04 -4.45 20.24
CA GLY A 82 1.15 -4.20 21.16
C GLY A 82 2.06 -3.04 20.72
N LYS A 83 2.81 -2.49 21.68
CA LYS A 83 3.72 -1.34 21.48
C LYS A 83 4.77 -1.58 20.39
N GLU A 84 5.30 -2.79 20.27
CA GLU A 84 6.33 -3.13 19.27
C GLU A 84 5.77 -3.14 17.85
N LEU A 85 4.55 -3.66 17.64
CA LEU A 85 3.85 -3.57 16.37
C LEU A 85 3.56 -2.13 15.97
N LYS A 86 3.17 -1.25 16.91
CA LYS A 86 2.98 0.18 16.64
C LYS A 86 4.27 0.88 16.19
N LYS A 87 5.43 0.53 16.75
CA LYS A 87 6.73 1.07 16.29
C LYS A 87 7.07 0.60 14.88
N LEU A 88 6.88 -0.69 14.59
CA LEU A 88 7.09 -1.27 13.27
C LEU A 88 6.22 -0.59 12.20
N VAL A 89 4.93 -0.41 12.51
CA VAL A 89 3.98 0.31 11.64
C VAL A 89 4.44 1.75 11.41
N LYS A 90 4.88 2.48 12.45
CA LYS A 90 5.32 3.87 12.31
C LYS A 90 6.59 3.98 11.45
N TRP A 91 7.49 3.02 11.60
CA TRP A 91 8.70 2.93 10.79
C TRP A 91 8.36 2.58 9.33
N LEU A 92 7.56 1.54 9.09
CA LEU A 92 7.11 1.15 7.74
C LEU A 92 6.29 2.24 7.06
N GLY A 93 5.43 2.95 7.80
CA GLY A 93 4.67 4.10 7.33
C GLY A 93 5.56 5.25 6.84
N SER A 94 6.77 5.39 7.38
CA SER A 94 7.74 6.40 6.94
C SER A 94 8.34 6.06 5.56
N PHE A 95 8.45 4.78 5.23
CA PHE A 95 8.91 4.31 3.92
C PHE A 95 7.78 4.10 2.91
N GLN A 96 6.53 4.15 3.37
CA GLN A 96 5.35 3.86 2.56
C GLN A 96 5.23 4.77 1.32
N THR A 97 5.54 6.06 1.42
CA THR A 97 5.53 6.96 0.25
C THR A 97 6.54 6.53 -0.78
N LEU A 98 7.76 6.26 -0.32
CA LEU A 98 8.89 5.97 -1.18
C LEU A 98 8.61 4.68 -1.96
N ILE A 99 8.08 3.68 -1.26
CA ILE A 99 7.70 2.40 -1.84
C ILE A 99 6.50 2.55 -2.78
N GLY A 100 5.52 3.39 -2.43
CA GLY A 100 4.41 3.72 -3.32
C GLY A 100 4.86 4.38 -4.63
N ILE A 101 5.79 5.34 -4.56
CA ILE A 101 6.37 6.00 -5.74
C ILE A 101 7.14 4.99 -6.60
N ILE A 102 8.01 4.16 -5.98
CA ILE A 102 8.77 3.12 -6.69
C ILE A 102 7.84 2.14 -7.39
N ALA A 103 6.76 1.72 -6.72
CA ALA A 103 5.77 0.82 -7.28
C ALA A 103 5.04 1.42 -8.50
N ILE A 104 4.70 2.70 -8.45
CA ILE A 104 4.10 3.42 -9.60
C ILE A 104 5.09 3.47 -10.78
N ILE A 105 6.34 3.85 -10.53
CA ILE A 105 7.36 3.95 -11.60
C ILE A 105 7.57 2.58 -12.28
N ILE A 106 7.73 1.53 -11.48
CA ILE A 106 7.95 0.18 -12.01
C ILE A 106 6.70 -0.38 -12.69
N GLY A 107 5.51 -0.08 -12.15
CA GLY A 107 4.25 -0.46 -12.77
C GLY A 107 4.05 0.21 -14.13
N ILE A 108 4.38 1.51 -14.26
CA ILE A 108 4.32 2.23 -15.54
C ILE A 108 5.36 1.65 -16.51
N TRP A 109 6.58 1.41 -16.05
CA TRP A 109 7.63 0.83 -16.89
C TRP A 109 7.27 -0.57 -17.40
N GLY A 110 6.57 -1.34 -16.59
CA GLY A 110 6.04 -2.64 -16.97
C GLY A 110 4.88 -2.63 -17.98
N LEU A 111 4.18 -1.49 -18.10
CA LEU A 111 3.06 -1.30 -19.02
C LEU A 111 3.49 -0.79 -20.39
N LEU A 112 4.67 -0.18 -20.48
CA LEU A 112 5.31 0.28 -21.71
C LEU A 112 6.00 -0.89 -22.43
#